data_AF-A0A9P7BZE1-F1
#
_entry.id   AF-A0A9P7BZE1-F1
#
_cell.length_a   1.000
_cell.length_b   1.000
_cell.length_c   1.000
_cell.angle_alpha   90.00
_cell.angle_beta   90.00
_cell.angle_gamma   90.00
#
_symmetry.space_group_name_H-M   'P 1'
#
loop_
_entity.id
_entity.type
_entity.pdbx_description
1 polymer ?
#
loop_
_entity_poly.entity_id
_entity_poly.type
_entity_poly.pdbx_seq_one_letter_code
_entity_poly.pdbx_strand_id
1 'polypeptide(L)'
;MRSWYDILVMDLVRVEDAKATVAHVLAHYQADAPLLDHTDGVSAEFADWRFNLRSSNTEPLLRLNIETRGDAVLLARRTQELTALIGGSPAHH
;
A
#
# COMPACT_ATOMS: atom_id res chain seq x y z
N MET A 1 0.54 -18.61 -13.62
CA MET A 1 1.11 -17.31 -14.03
C MET A 1 1.72 -16.69 -12.78
N ARG A 2 3.06 -16.73 -12.66
CA ARG A 2 3.78 -16.15 -11.52
C ARG A 2 4.05 -14.69 -11.85
N SER A 3 3.62 -13.80 -10.96
CA SER A 3 3.77 -12.35 -11.10
C SER A 3 5.25 -11.99 -11.25
N TRP A 4 5.55 -11.14 -12.22
CA TRP A 4 6.89 -10.62 -12.53
C TRP A 4 7.21 -9.40 -11.67
N TYR A 5 7.20 -9.52 -10.35
CA TYR A 5 7.63 -8.43 -9.45
C TYR A 5 8.24 -9.09 -8.21
N ASP A 6 9.56 -9.18 -8.18
CA ASP A 6 10.28 -9.73 -7.05
C ASP A 6 10.27 -8.72 -5.88
N ILE A 7 9.97 -9.27 -4.71
CA ILE A 7 9.83 -8.67 -3.38
C ILE A 7 8.45 -8.02 -3.11
N LEU A 8 7.70 -8.68 -2.20
CA LEU A 8 6.40 -8.27 -1.65
C LEU A 8 6.54 -8.06 -0.13
N VAL A 9 6.05 -6.93 0.39
CA VAL A 9 5.80 -6.73 1.84
C VAL A 9 4.29 -6.67 2.04
N MET A 10 3.77 -7.46 2.98
CA MET A 10 2.36 -7.45 3.38
C MET A 10 2.25 -7.08 4.85
N ASP A 11 1.80 -5.86 5.13
CA ASP A 11 1.60 -5.35 6.48
C ASP A 11 0.11 -5.22 6.81
N LEU A 12 -0.24 -5.53 8.05
CA LEU A 12 -1.54 -5.22 8.64
C LEU A 12 -1.40 -3.97 9.50
N VAL A 13 -2.17 -2.94 9.16
CA VAL A 13 -2.13 -1.65 9.85
C VAL A 13 -3.48 -1.36 10.45
N ARG A 14 -3.53 -1.15 11.76
CA ARG A 14 -4.77 -0.73 12.43
C ARG A 14 -5.02 0.74 12.17
N VAL A 15 -6.24 1.06 11.73
CA VAL A 15 -6.66 2.42 11.39
C VAL A 15 -8.05 2.69 11.93
N GLU A 16 -8.31 3.91 12.38
CA GLU A 16 -9.63 4.30 12.89
C GLU A 16 -10.66 4.39 11.75
N ASP A 17 -10.25 4.95 10.61
CA ASP A 17 -11.08 5.07 9.41
C ASP A 17 -10.27 4.66 8.17
N ALA A 18 -10.54 3.43 7.70
CA ALA A 18 -9.88 2.89 6.52
C ALA A 18 -10.17 3.71 5.25
N LYS A 19 -11.37 4.27 5.11
CA LYS A 19 -11.77 5.02 3.91
C LYS A 19 -11.05 6.37 3.88
N ALA A 20 -11.03 7.08 5.00
CA ALA A 20 -10.30 8.35 5.11
C ALA A 20 -8.80 8.14 4.90
N THR A 21 -8.25 7.06 5.45
CA THR A 21 -6.82 6.74 5.30
C THR A 21 -6.45 6.42 3.85
N VAL A 22 -7.26 5.61 3.15
CA VAL A 22 -7.05 5.34 1.72
C VAL A 22 -7.13 6.62 0.90
N ALA A 23 -8.14 7.48 1.14
CA ALA A 23 -8.28 8.75 0.44
C ALA A 23 -7.06 9.67 0.66
N HIS A 24 -6.54 9.72 1.89
CA HIS A 24 -5.33 10.48 2.21
C HIS A 24 -4.10 9.96 1.45
N VAL A 25 -3.88 8.64 1.43
CA VAL A 25 -2.76 8.04 0.68
C VAL A 25 -2.87 8.34 -0.81
N LEU A 26 -4.06 8.22 -1.41
CA LEU A 26 -4.26 8.52 -2.84
C LEU A 26 -4.02 10.00 -3.17
N ALA A 27 -4.46 10.92 -2.29
CA ALA A 27 -4.21 12.33 -2.47
C ALA A 27 -2.71 12.66 -2.45
N HIS A 28 -1.94 12.02 -1.57
CA HIS A 28 -0.48 12.19 -1.49
C HIS A 28 0.21 11.81 -2.81
N TYR A 29 -0.19 10.69 -3.43
CA TYR A 29 0.41 10.20 -4.67
C TYR A 29 -0.26 10.72 -5.95
N GLN A 30 -1.28 11.58 -5.86
CA GLN A 30 -2.02 12.07 -7.04
C GLN A 30 -1.11 12.80 -8.04
N ALA A 31 -0.12 13.55 -7.54
CA ALA A 31 0.81 14.31 -8.38
C ALA A 31 1.72 13.43 -9.25
N ASP A 32 1.98 12.20 -8.81
CA ASP A 32 2.79 11.22 -9.53
C ASP A 32 1.99 10.50 -10.64
N ALA A 33 0.68 10.77 -10.74
CA ALA A 33 -0.24 10.21 -11.73
C ALA A 33 -0.14 8.68 -11.92
N PRO A 34 -0.23 7.87 -10.83
CA PRO A 34 -0.20 6.42 -10.94
C PRO A 34 -1.40 5.88 -11.72
N LEU A 35 -1.25 4.70 -12.28
CA LEU A 35 -2.39 3.94 -12.79
C LEU A 35 -3.17 3.38 -11.61
N LEU A 36 -4.43 3.81 -11.45
CA LEU A 36 -5.30 3.37 -10.36
C LEU A 36 -6.24 2.26 -10.81
N ASP A 37 -6.39 1.23 -9.97
CA ASP A 37 -7.38 0.17 -10.10
C ASP A 37 -8.13 0.00 -8.77
N HIS A 38 -9.46 -0.13 -8.85
CA HIS A 38 -10.37 -0.23 -7.71
C HIS A 38 -11.06 -1.60 -7.58
N THR A 39 -10.58 -2.62 -8.30
CA THR A 39 -11.24 -3.94 -8.40
C THR A 39 -11.15 -4.77 -7.10
N ASP A 40 -10.02 -4.71 -6.39
CA ASP A 40 -9.81 -5.40 -5.10
C ASP A 40 -9.07 -4.49 -4.11
N GLY A 41 -9.83 -3.60 -3.46
CA GLY A 41 -9.27 -2.47 -2.72
C GLY A 41 -8.87 -1.33 -3.67
N VAL A 42 -7.76 -0.66 -3.38
CA VAL A 42 -7.17 0.32 -4.28
C VAL A 42 -5.72 -0.04 -4.56
N SER A 43 -5.41 -0.25 -5.84
CA SER A 43 -4.06 -0.43 -6.34
C SER A 43 -3.59 0.84 -7.02
N ALA A 44 -2.33 1.22 -6.78
CA ALA A 44 -1.65 2.28 -7.50
C ALA A 44 -0.35 1.72 -8.08
N GLU A 45 -0.23 1.79 -9.41
CA GLU A 45 0.93 1.31 -10.15
C GLU A 45 1.75 2.48 -10.70
N PHE A 46 3.05 2.44 -10.43
CA PHE A 46 4.06 3.38 -10.90
C PHE A 46 5.05 2.65 -11.81
N ALA A 47 6.04 3.39 -12.34
CA ALA A 47 7.03 2.83 -13.27
C ALA A 47 7.78 1.61 -12.70
N ASP A 48 8.23 1.67 -11.45
CA ASP A 48 9.15 0.68 -10.85
C ASP A 48 8.57 -0.08 -9.64
N TRP A 49 7.39 0.34 -9.18
CA TRP A 49 6.77 -0.21 -7.98
C TRP A 49 5.25 -0.03 -8.02
N ARG A 50 4.56 -0.78 -7.18
CA ARG A 50 3.12 -0.65 -6.97
C ARG A 50 2.78 -0.92 -5.52
N PHE A 51 1.63 -0.40 -5.10
CA PHE A 51 1.03 -0.80 -3.84
C PHE A 51 -0.44 -1.14 -4.00
N ASN A 52 -0.98 -1.91 -3.06
CA ASN A 52 -2.39 -2.21 -2.94
C ASN A 52 -2.82 -2.04 -1.47
N LEU A 53 -3.90 -1.28 -1.27
CA LEU A 53 -4.54 -1.06 0.01
C LEU A 53 -5.92 -1.72 0.02
N ARG A 54 -6.15 -2.60 1.00
CA ARG A 54 -7.44 -3.28 1.17
C ARG A 54 -7.95 -3.13 2.59
N SER A 55 -9.16 -2.62 2.73
CA SER A 55 -9.86 -2.62 4.02
C SER A 55 -10.30 -4.02 4.38
N SER A 56 -10.12 -4.41 5.64
CA SER A 56 -10.82 -5.55 6.21
C SER A 56 -12.33 -5.24 6.29
N ASN A 57 -13.16 -6.23 6.02
CA ASN A 57 -14.62 -6.06 6.04
C ASN A 57 -15.19 -6.04 7.47
N THR A 58 -14.47 -6.62 8.43
CA THR A 58 -14.98 -6.90 9.77
C THR A 58 -14.14 -6.29 10.89
N GLU A 59 -12.98 -5.72 10.55
CA GLU A 59 -12.03 -5.18 11.53
C GLU A 59 -11.49 -3.83 11.05
N PRO A 60 -11.08 -2.94 11.96
CA PRO A 60 -10.46 -1.65 11.63
C PRO A 60 -8.99 -1.84 11.19
N LEU A 61 -8.79 -2.64 10.14
CA LEU A 61 -7.49 -3.00 9.61
C LEU A 61 -7.41 -2.66 8.13
N LEU A 62 -6.27 -2.14 7.71
CA LEU A 62 -5.83 -2.04 6.33
C LEU A 62 -4.73 -3.05 6.06
N ARG A 63 -4.88 -3.81 4.98
CA ARG A 63 -3.79 -4.61 4.41
C ARG A 63 -3.07 -3.75 3.39
N LEU A 64 -1.78 -3.62 3.57
CA LEU A 64 -0.87 -2.93 2.66
C LEU A 64 0.03 -3.97 2.00
N ASN A 65 -0.05 -4.08 0.67
CA ASN A 65 0.87 -4.84 -0.14
C ASN A 65 1.74 -3.87 -0.94
N ILE A 66 3.06 -4.04 -0.92
CA ILE A 66 3.99 -3.25 -1.75
C ILE A 66 4.87 -4.19 -2.53
N GLU A 67 5.03 -3.93 -3.82
CA GLU A 67 5.88 -4.69 -4.73
C GLU A 67 6.80 -3.76 -5.52
N THR A 68 8.01 -4.23 -5.81
CA THR A 68 8.98 -3.53 -6.68
C THR A 68 9.50 -4.47 -7.75
N ARG A 69 10.31 -3.95 -8.69
CA ARG A 69 11.02 -4.78 -9.68
C ARG A 69 12.37 -5.28 -9.14
N GLY A 70 12.35 -5.99 -8.00
CA GLY A 70 13.56 -6.51 -7.36
C GLY A 70 14.43 -5.45 -6.68
N ASP A 71 13.88 -4.27 -6.37
CA ASP A 71 14.60 -3.17 -5.72
C ASP A 71 14.26 -3.11 -4.23
N ALA A 72 15.09 -3.76 -3.42
CA ALA A 72 14.93 -3.81 -1.96
C ALA A 72 15.07 -2.43 -1.29
N VAL A 73 15.85 -1.51 -1.88
CA VAL A 73 16.04 -0.17 -1.33
C VAL A 73 14.80 0.68 -1.58
N LEU A 74 14.26 0.63 -2.79
CA LEU A 74 13.00 1.28 -3.13
C LEU A 74 11.86 0.72 -2.27
N LEU A 75 11.81 -0.59 -2.09
CA LEU A 75 10.81 -1.24 -1.25
C LEU A 75 10.86 -0.71 0.17
N ALA A 76 12.01 -0.77 0.83
CA ALA A 76 12.16 -0.31 2.21
C ALA A 76 11.76 1.17 2.37
N ARG A 77 12.15 2.02 1.41
CA ARG A 77 11.78 3.43 1.38
C ARG A 77 10.27 3.63 1.27
N ARG A 78 9.60 2.93 0.35
CA ARG A 78 8.16 3.06 0.13
C ARG A 78 7.34 2.45 1.25
N THR A 79 7.79 1.34 1.83
CA THR A 79 7.19 0.79 3.06
C THR A 79 7.24 1.80 4.19
N GLN A 80 8.39 2.43 4.44
CA GLN A 80 8.50 3.42 5.50
C GLN A 80 7.60 4.64 5.25
N GLU A 81 7.56 5.14 4.01
CA GLU A 81 6.71 6.27 3.63
C GLU A 81 5.22 5.96 3.80
N LEU A 82 4.75 4.82 3.25
CA LEU A 82 3.35 4.42 3.32
C LEU A 82 2.89 4.13 4.75
N THR A 83 3.71 3.45 5.54
CA THR A 83 3.39 3.21 6.96
C THR A 83 3.29 4.52 7.74
N ALA A 84 4.18 5.49 7.47
CA ALA A 84 4.10 6.81 8.09
C ALA A 84 2.84 7.60 7.68
N LEU A 85 2.44 7.53 6.40
CA LEU A 85 1.23 8.19 5.89
C LEU A 85 -0.06 7.58 6.44
N ILE A 86 -0.10 6.25 6.59
CA ILE A 86 -1.24 5.54 7.17
C ILE A 86 -1.35 5.82 8.67
N GLY A 87 -0.23 6.10 9.34
CA GLY A 87 -0.21 6.56 10.73
C GLY A 87 -0.60 5.51 11.76
N GLY A 88 -0.88 4.27 11.33
CA GLY A 88 -1.16 3.16 12.24
C GLY A 88 0.12 2.50 12.73
N SER A 89 0.11 2.03 13.97
CA SER A 89 1.16 1.13 14.44
C SER A 89 1.12 -0.15 13.62
N PRO A 90 2.24 -0.61 13.02
CA PRO A 90 2.29 -1.91 12.37
C PRO A 90 1.87 -2.96 13.40
N ALA A 91 0.81 -3.72 13.10
CA ALA A 91 0.42 -4.86 13.90
C ALA A 91 1.50 -5.92 13.68
N HIS A 92 2.57 -5.85 14.47
CA HIS A 92 3.57 -6.89 14.52
C HIS A 92 2.87 -8.15 15.03
N HIS A 93 2.82 -9.18 14.19
CA HIS A 93 2.56 -10.54 14.62
C HIS A 93 3.82 -11.13 15.28
#